data_AF-R9JMN1-F1
#
_entry.id   AF-R9JMN1-F1
#
_cell.length_a   1.000
_cell.length_b   1.000
_cell.length_c   1.000
_cell.angle_alpha   90.00
_cell.angle_beta   90.00
_cell.angle_gamma   90.00
#
_symmetry.space_group_name_H-M   'P 1'
#
loop_
_entity.id
_entity.type
_entity.pdbx_description
1 polymer ?
#
loop_
_entity_poly.entity_id
_entity_poly.type
_entity_poly.pdbx_seq_one_letter_code
_entity_poly.pdbx_strand_id
1 'polypeptide(L)'
;MRRRLIGNVCAGLGNPLPVIFDNEWTDNKKFNEVVKLFFEDILNSLNDETVNDIGGFDFKIELKDNSFRILFGIEPSYMYDSYICYCFDSDKEKSCIHKGQALGYYGADIKIKSNKSYKRCGKEFRECIDRHYENLMRCLNEIN
;
A
#
# COMPACT_ATOMS: atom_id res chain seq x y z
N MET A 1 -1.67 -16.20 -8.35
CA MET A 1 -2.95 -15.48 -8.25
C MET A 1 -2.83 -14.57 -7.03
N ARG A 2 -2.74 -13.25 -7.24
CA ARG A 2 -2.55 -12.26 -6.17
C ARG A 2 -3.83 -12.17 -5.33
N ARG A 3 -3.70 -12.08 -4.01
CA ARG A 3 -4.82 -12.14 -3.05
C ARG A 3 -5.00 -10.76 -2.43
N ARG A 4 -6.18 -10.16 -2.64
CA ARG A 4 -6.62 -8.98 -1.90
C ARG A 4 -6.94 -9.37 -0.46
N LEU A 5 -6.70 -8.46 0.48
CA LEU A 5 -6.92 -8.71 1.91
C LEU A 5 -8.38 -9.05 2.29
N ILE A 6 -9.39 -8.68 1.48
CA ILE A 6 -10.81 -8.94 1.80
C ILE A 6 -11.72 -9.36 0.61
N GLY A 7 -11.18 -9.77 -0.53
CA GLY A 7 -11.98 -9.97 -1.74
C GLY A 7 -11.66 -11.21 -2.58
N ASN A 8 -12.71 -11.84 -3.14
CA ASN A 8 -12.61 -12.94 -4.11
C ASN A 8 -12.29 -12.48 -5.54
N VAL A 9 -12.01 -11.20 -5.76
CA VAL A 9 -11.73 -10.65 -7.09
C VAL A 9 -10.23 -10.72 -7.38
N CYS A 10 -9.87 -11.64 -8.29
CA CYS A 10 -8.52 -11.79 -8.80
C CYS A 10 -8.23 -10.70 -9.85
N ALA A 11 -7.78 -9.51 -9.42
CA ALA A 11 -7.11 -8.59 -10.34
C ALA A 11 -5.59 -8.85 -10.29
N GLY A 12 -4.90 -8.62 -11.41
CA GLY A 12 -3.51 -9.07 -11.60
C GLY A 12 -3.43 -10.43 -12.31
N LEU A 13 -4.06 -10.54 -13.48
CA LEU A 13 -3.88 -11.69 -14.37
C LEU A 13 -2.59 -11.54 -15.19
N GLY A 14 -1.49 -12.13 -14.73
CA GLY A 14 -0.55 -12.79 -15.65
C GLY A 14 0.71 -12.05 -16.14
N ASN A 15 1.17 -10.97 -15.52
CA ASN A 15 2.46 -10.38 -15.92
C ASN A 15 3.66 -11.05 -15.21
N PRO A 16 4.64 -11.63 -15.92
CA PRO A 16 5.89 -12.10 -15.35
C PRO A 16 6.81 -10.90 -15.04
N LEU A 17 6.48 -10.14 -14.00
CA LEU A 17 7.29 -9.03 -13.49
C LEU A 17 7.49 -7.83 -14.46
N PRO A 18 7.75 -6.62 -13.94
CA PRO A 18 7.72 -6.24 -12.53
C PRO A 18 6.29 -5.99 -12.03
N VAL A 19 6.11 -6.25 -10.73
CA VAL A 19 4.85 -6.10 -9.98
C VAL A 19 5.08 -5.06 -8.90
N ILE A 20 4.17 -4.11 -8.74
CA ILE A 20 4.31 -3.08 -7.70
C ILE A 20 3.95 -3.65 -6.32
N PHE A 21 2.89 -4.47 -6.25
CA PHE A 21 2.38 -5.07 -5.02
C PHE A 21 2.47 -6.60 -5.09
N ASP A 22 3.53 -7.17 -4.51
CA ASP A 22 3.78 -8.62 -4.50
C ASP A 22 2.94 -9.39 -3.47
N ASN A 23 2.34 -8.67 -2.51
CA ASN A 23 1.61 -9.21 -1.36
C ASN A 23 2.47 -10.13 -0.46
N GLU A 24 3.79 -9.94 -0.48
CA GLU A 24 4.70 -10.71 0.36
C GLU A 24 4.85 -10.08 1.74
N TRP A 25 4.78 -10.94 2.76
CA TRP A 25 5.07 -10.56 4.14
C TRP A 25 6.57 -10.65 4.39
N THR A 26 7.06 -9.86 5.34
CA THR A 26 8.48 -9.88 5.72
C THR A 26 8.78 -11.09 6.61
N ASP A 27 10.06 -11.40 6.85
CA ASP A 27 10.44 -12.41 7.84
C ASP A 27 10.24 -11.93 9.30
N ASN A 28 9.99 -10.64 9.53
CA ASN A 28 9.73 -10.07 10.84
C ASN A 28 8.25 -10.25 11.24
N LYS A 29 7.96 -11.37 11.92
CA LYS A 29 6.60 -11.71 12.38
C LYS A 29 5.96 -10.61 13.25
N LYS A 30 6.72 -10.01 14.18
CA LYS A 30 6.20 -8.96 15.06
C LYS A 30 5.77 -7.73 14.26
N PHE A 31 6.63 -7.30 13.32
CA PHE A 31 6.31 -6.19 12.42
C PHE A 31 5.08 -6.50 11.58
N ASN A 32 4.97 -7.71 11.01
CA ASN A 32 3.83 -8.12 10.22
C ASN A 32 2.50 -8.06 11.01
N GLU A 33 2.48 -8.43 12.29
CA GLU A 33 1.27 -8.31 13.12
C GLU A 33 0.83 -6.84 13.29
N VAL A 34 1.77 -5.92 13.48
CA VAL A 34 1.44 -4.49 13.53
C VAL A 34 0.96 -3.97 12.17
N VAL A 35 1.55 -4.45 11.07
CA VAL A 35 1.09 -4.10 9.71
C VAL A 35 -0.31 -4.62 9.43
N LYS A 36 -0.68 -5.81 9.92
CA LYS A 36 -2.06 -6.32 9.79
C LYS A 36 -3.05 -5.39 10.48
N LEU A 37 -2.77 -4.96 11.71
CA LEU A 37 -3.60 -4.00 12.43
C LEU A 37 -3.70 -2.66 11.70
N PHE A 38 -2.58 -2.19 11.14
CA PHE A 38 -2.57 -1.01 10.28
C PHE A 38 -3.47 -1.19 9.04
N PHE A 39 -3.42 -2.35 8.38
CA PHE A 39 -4.27 -2.63 7.23
C PHE A 39 -5.74 -2.75 7.59
N GLU A 40 -6.09 -3.38 8.71
CA GLU A 40 -7.48 -3.43 9.20
C GLU A 40 -8.01 -2.01 9.49
N ASP A 41 -7.23 -1.20 10.20
CA ASP A 41 -7.61 0.17 10.52
C ASP A 41 -7.77 1.04 9.26
N ILE A 42 -6.85 0.94 8.30
CA ILE A 42 -6.93 1.75 7.09
C ILE A 42 -8.09 1.29 6.22
N LEU A 43 -8.38 -0.02 6.11
CA LEU A 43 -9.54 -0.51 5.38
C LEU A 43 -10.86 0.00 5.96
N ASN A 44 -10.95 0.10 7.30
CA ASN A 44 -12.14 0.61 7.98
C ASN A 44 -12.26 2.14 7.93
N SER A 45 -11.13 2.85 7.81
CA SER A 45 -11.10 4.32 7.88
C SER A 45 -11.08 4.99 6.51
N LEU A 46 -10.49 4.34 5.50
CA LEU A 46 -10.26 4.93 4.19
C LEU A 46 -11.58 5.01 3.41
N ASN A 47 -12.09 6.22 3.25
CA ASN A 47 -13.22 6.47 2.36
C ASN A 47 -12.74 6.64 0.90
N ASP A 48 -12.24 5.55 0.30
CA ASP A 48 -11.84 5.51 -1.11
C ASP A 48 -12.76 4.55 -1.89
N GLU A 49 -13.62 5.11 -2.73
CA GLU A 49 -14.61 4.36 -3.52
C GLU A 49 -13.97 3.22 -4.31
N THR A 50 -12.78 3.44 -4.89
CA THR A 50 -12.13 2.41 -5.70
C THR A 50 -11.68 1.23 -4.84
N VAL A 51 -11.16 1.47 -3.62
CA VAL A 51 -10.78 0.40 -2.68
C VAL A 51 -12.02 -0.34 -2.16
N ASN A 52 -13.08 0.39 -1.87
CA ASN A 52 -14.34 -0.15 -1.36
C ASN A 52 -15.06 -1.03 -2.39
N ASP A 53 -15.16 -0.60 -3.65
CA ASP A 53 -15.78 -1.36 -4.75
C ASP A 53 -15.07 -2.70 -5.01
N ILE A 54 -13.77 -2.70 -4.79
CA ILE A 54 -12.85 -3.81 -5.06
C ILE A 54 -12.73 -4.76 -3.86
N GLY A 55 -13.20 -4.34 -2.68
CA GLY A 55 -13.15 -5.10 -1.43
C GLY A 55 -11.74 -5.21 -0.83
N GLY A 56 -10.85 -4.25 -1.10
CA GLY A 56 -9.53 -4.20 -0.47
C GLY A 56 -8.42 -3.71 -1.41
N PHE A 57 -7.18 -4.07 -1.09
CA PHE A 57 -5.99 -3.67 -1.84
C PHE A 57 -4.94 -4.77 -1.86
N ASP A 58 -3.99 -4.61 -2.78
CA ASP A 58 -2.71 -5.32 -2.77
C ASP A 58 -1.67 -4.48 -2.02
N PHE A 59 -0.60 -5.12 -1.53
CA PHE A 59 0.46 -4.43 -0.78
C PHE A 59 1.88 -4.93 -1.12
N LYS A 60 2.88 -4.18 -0.68
CA LYS A 60 4.29 -4.54 -0.64
C LYS A 60 4.92 -3.96 0.63
N ILE A 61 5.77 -4.73 1.28
CA ILE A 61 6.49 -4.29 2.48
C ILE A 61 7.99 -4.41 2.20
N GLU A 62 8.69 -3.29 2.33
CA GLU A 62 10.14 -3.23 2.21
C GLU A 62 10.74 -2.93 3.57
N LEU A 63 11.57 -3.82 4.09
CA LEU A 63 12.39 -3.58 5.27
C LEU A 63 13.83 -3.37 4.83
N LYS A 64 14.45 -2.31 5.34
CA LYS A 64 15.87 -2.04 5.12
C LYS A 64 16.45 -1.37 6.36
N ASP A 65 17.42 -2.01 6.99
CA ASP A 65 18.02 -1.51 8.24
C ASP A 65 16.92 -1.11 9.25
N ASN A 66 17.04 0.06 9.89
CA ASN A 66 16.03 0.65 10.79
C ASN A 66 14.93 1.45 10.06
N SER A 67 14.62 1.07 8.82
CA SER A 67 13.61 1.72 8.01
C SER A 67 12.64 0.72 7.39
N PHE A 68 11.42 1.18 7.19
CA PHE A 68 10.39 0.44 6.46
C PHE A 68 9.77 1.32 5.40
N ARG A 69 9.21 0.66 4.39
CA ARG A 69 8.24 1.25 3.47
C ARG A 69 7.11 0.26 3.24
N ILE A 70 5.89 0.69 3.54
CA ILE A 70 4.67 -0.07 3.29
C ILE A 70 3.95 0.60 2.14
N LEU A 71 3.83 -0.10 1.02
CA LEU A 71 3.06 0.31 -0.14
C LEU A 71 1.78 -0.49 -0.18
N PHE A 72 0.65 0.16 -0.46
CA PHE A 72 -0.61 -0.54 -0.64
C PHE A 72 -1.53 0.22 -1.58
N GLY A 73 -2.41 -0.49 -2.28
CA GLY A 73 -3.37 0.12 -3.18
C GLY A 73 -3.81 -0.84 -4.28
N ILE A 74 -4.05 -0.28 -5.46
CA ILE A 74 -4.64 -1.02 -6.58
C ILE A 74 -3.71 -0.89 -7.78
N GLU A 75 -3.20 -2.04 -8.21
CA GLU A 75 -2.42 -2.16 -9.42
C GLU A 75 -3.36 -2.33 -10.63
N PRO A 76 -3.19 -1.53 -11.69
CA PRO A 76 -4.01 -1.64 -12.89
C PRO A 76 -3.70 -2.94 -13.64
N SER A 77 -4.74 -3.63 -14.12
CA SER A 77 -4.59 -4.85 -14.92
C SER A 77 -4.62 -4.55 -16.42
N TYR A 78 -5.47 -3.61 -16.83
CA TYR A 78 -5.68 -3.23 -18.22
C TYR A 78 -5.35 -1.77 -18.48
N MET A 79 -5.17 -1.45 -19.76
CA MET A 79 -5.06 -0.07 -20.22
C MET A 79 -6.28 0.73 -19.73
N TYR A 80 -6.02 1.94 -19.25
CA TYR A 80 -6.99 2.88 -18.68
C TYR A 80 -7.54 2.54 -17.29
N ASP A 81 -7.16 1.42 -16.69
CA ASP A 81 -7.48 1.14 -15.29
C ASP A 81 -6.87 2.21 -14.36
N SER A 82 -7.59 2.49 -13.28
CA SER A 82 -7.12 3.36 -12.21
C SER A 82 -5.92 2.75 -11.49
N TYR A 83 -4.93 3.58 -11.18
CA TYR A 83 -3.83 3.25 -10.30
C TYR A 83 -3.93 4.05 -9.01
N ILE A 84 -3.79 3.38 -7.87
CA ILE A 84 -3.71 4.01 -6.56
C ILE A 84 -2.59 3.35 -5.76
N CYS A 85 -1.70 4.16 -5.18
CA CYS A 85 -0.67 3.70 -4.27
C CYS A 85 -0.57 4.65 -3.09
N TYR A 86 -0.86 4.14 -1.91
CA TYR A 86 -0.56 4.72 -0.62
C TYR A 86 0.84 4.26 -0.22
N CYS A 87 1.67 5.19 0.23
CA CYS A 87 3.03 4.94 0.69
C CYS A 87 3.15 5.43 2.13
N PHE A 88 3.42 4.50 3.04
CA PHE A 88 3.81 4.79 4.41
C PHE A 88 5.30 4.48 4.57
N ASP A 89 6.09 5.55 4.67
CA ASP A 89 7.53 5.49 4.86
C ASP A 89 7.88 5.70 6.34
N SER A 90 8.94 5.04 6.81
CA SER A 90 9.50 5.24 8.15
C SER A 90 9.90 6.69 8.44
N ASP A 91 10.19 7.49 7.42
CA ASP A 91 10.12 8.94 7.54
C ASP A 91 8.71 9.39 7.14
N LYS A 92 7.86 9.69 8.13
CA LYS A 92 6.45 10.07 7.90
C LYS A 92 6.31 11.18 6.87
N GLU A 93 7.24 12.13 6.81
CA GLU A 93 7.20 13.24 5.86
C GLU A 93 7.38 12.80 4.40
N LYS A 94 7.97 11.62 4.17
CA LYS A 94 8.09 10.99 2.85
C LYS A 94 6.88 10.14 2.46
N SER A 95 5.94 9.93 3.39
CA SER A 95 4.69 9.23 3.08
C SER A 95 3.86 10.02 2.06
N CYS A 96 3.16 9.32 1.18
CA CYS A 96 2.44 9.97 0.08
C CYS A 96 1.28 9.10 -0.46
N ILE A 97 0.45 9.72 -1.30
CA ILE A 97 -0.55 9.03 -2.11
C ILE A 97 -0.30 9.38 -3.57
N HIS A 98 -0.02 8.38 -4.39
CA HIS A 98 0.03 8.46 -5.83
C HIS A 98 -1.28 7.95 -6.41
N LYS A 99 -1.91 8.75 -7.28
CA LYS A 99 -3.02 8.28 -8.12
C LYS A 99 -2.70 8.55 -9.57
N GLY A 100 -3.07 7.61 -10.41
CA GLY A 100 -2.76 7.66 -11.84
C GLY A 100 -3.71 6.81 -12.65
N GLN A 101 -3.32 6.59 -13.89
CA GLN A 101 -4.05 5.73 -14.82
C GLN A 101 -3.04 4.96 -15.65
N ALA A 102 -3.32 3.68 -15.91
CA ALA A 102 -2.52 2.88 -16.81
C ALA A 102 -2.70 3.34 -18.26
N LEU A 103 -1.59 3.45 -18.99
CA LEU A 103 -1.54 3.60 -20.44
C LEU A 103 -1.06 2.32 -21.13
N GLY A 104 -0.53 1.36 -20.36
CA GLY A 104 -0.20 0.02 -20.81
C GLY A 104 -1.00 -1.04 -20.06
N TYR A 105 -0.75 -2.31 -20.38
CA TYR A 105 -1.29 -3.42 -19.62
C TYR A 105 -0.44 -3.69 -18.37
N TYR A 106 -1.07 -4.23 -17.33
CA TYR A 106 -0.40 -4.76 -16.14
C TYR A 106 0.59 -3.79 -15.46
N GLY A 107 0.23 -2.50 -15.39
CA GLY A 107 1.04 -1.49 -14.72
C GLY A 107 2.34 -1.09 -15.42
N ALA A 108 2.60 -1.55 -16.64
CA ALA A 108 3.84 -1.28 -17.37
C ALA A 108 4.05 0.21 -17.74
N ASP A 109 2.98 0.97 -17.90
CA ASP A 109 3.02 2.42 -18.13
C ASP A 109 1.91 3.09 -17.32
N ILE A 110 2.29 3.87 -16.30
CA ILE A 110 1.37 4.55 -15.39
C ILE A 110 1.60 6.05 -15.50
N LYS A 111 0.59 6.75 -16.01
CA LYS A 111 0.56 8.21 -15.97
C LYS A 111 0.04 8.68 -14.62
N ILE A 112 0.94 9.21 -13.79
CA ILE A 112 0.58 9.83 -12.51
C ILE A 112 -0.23 11.11 -12.77
N LYS A 113 -1.44 11.15 -12.20
CA LYS A 113 -2.37 12.29 -12.28
C LYS A 113 -2.31 13.16 -11.03
N SER A 114 -2.02 12.56 -9.88
CA SER A 114 -1.86 13.29 -8.63
C SER A 114 -0.80 12.64 -7.75
N ASN A 115 -0.01 13.49 -7.10
CA ASN A 115 0.91 13.11 -6.04
C ASN A 115 0.64 14.02 -4.83
N LYS A 116 0.13 13.42 -3.74
CA LYS A 116 -0.13 14.13 -2.49
C LYS A 116 0.89 13.68 -1.45
N SER A 117 1.71 14.62 -0.97
CA SER A 117 2.61 14.39 0.17
C SER A 117 1.84 14.17 1.46
N TYR A 118 2.54 13.70 2.50
CA TYR A 118 1.98 13.49 3.83
C TYR A 118 1.18 14.68 4.35
N LYS A 119 1.69 15.91 4.21
CA LYS A 119 0.97 17.11 4.68
C LYS A 119 -0.35 17.40 3.94
N ARG A 120 -0.54 16.82 2.75
CA ARG A 120 -1.66 17.08 1.83
C ARG A 120 -2.53 15.85 1.58
N CYS A 121 -2.21 14.70 2.16
CA CYS A 121 -3.02 13.50 2.02
C CYS A 121 -4.28 13.58 2.91
N GLY A 122 -5.22 12.65 2.68
CA GLY A 122 -6.49 12.60 3.41
C GLY A 122 -6.27 12.47 4.91
N LYS A 123 -7.21 13.01 5.70
CA LYS A 123 -7.13 13.00 7.17
C LYS A 123 -7.04 11.56 7.69
N GLU A 124 -7.83 10.67 7.11
CA GLU A 124 -7.97 9.27 7.46
C GLU A 124 -6.63 8.52 7.33
N PHE A 125 -5.91 8.77 6.22
CA PHE A 125 -4.60 8.16 6.00
C PHE A 125 -3.54 8.66 6.99
N ARG A 126 -3.54 9.98 7.27
CA ARG A 126 -2.59 10.56 8.24
C ARG A 126 -2.83 10.04 9.66
N GLU A 127 -4.07 10.03 10.11
CA GLU A 127 -4.42 9.56 11.44
C GLU A 127 -4.10 8.08 11.62
N CYS A 128 -4.27 7.27 10.58
CA CYS A 128 -3.88 5.86 10.60
C CYS A 128 -2.35 5.70 10.68
N ILE A 129 -1.58 6.48 9.90
CA ILE A 129 -0.12 6.51 10.01
C ILE A 129 0.31 6.88 11.44
N ASP A 130 -0.20 7.99 11.98
CA ASP A 130 0.21 8.50 13.28
C ASP A 130 -0.10 7.51 14.42
N ARG A 131 -1.21 6.77 14.32
CA ARG A 131 -1.60 5.75 15.31
C ARG A 131 -0.63 4.56 15.37
N HIS A 132 -0.14 4.11 14.21
CA HIS A 132 0.64 2.87 14.11
C HIS A 132 2.15 3.10 14.09
N TYR A 133 2.59 4.32 13.81
CA TYR A 133 4.00 4.69 13.61
C TYR A 133 4.94 4.20 14.71
N GLU A 134 4.66 4.55 15.97
CA GLU A 134 5.54 4.21 17.10
C GLU A 134 5.70 2.70 17.30
N ASN A 135 4.61 1.93 17.12
CA ASN A 135 4.66 0.48 17.23
C ASN A 135 5.47 -0.16 16.09
N LEU A 136 5.30 0.34 14.85
CA LEU A 136 6.08 -0.13 13.71
C LEU A 136 7.57 0.15 13.89
N MET A 137 7.94 1.37 14.31
CA MET A 137 9.33 1.75 14.58
C MET A 137 9.94 0.91 15.72
N ARG A 138 9.18 0.66 16.80
CA ARG A 138 9.64 -0.21 17.89
C ARG A 138 9.94 -1.63 17.40
N CYS A 139 9.07 -2.21 16.58
CA CYS A 139 9.26 -3.57 16.04
C CYS A 139 10.48 -3.71 15.10
N LEU A 140 10.97 -2.61 14.51
CA LEU A 140 12.23 -2.61 13.77
C LEU A 140 13.44 -2.62 14.70
N ASN A 141 13.40 -1.83 15.78
CA ASN A 141 14.54 -1.68 16.69
C ASN A 141 14.76 -2.91 17.59
N GLU A 142 13.74 -3.76 17.80
CA GLU A 142 13.86 -5.00 18.57
C GLU A 142 14.64 -6.12 17.85
N ILE A 143 15.08 -5.91 16.61
CA ILE A 143 15.85 -6.88 15.81
C ILE A 143 17.36 -6.62 15.84
N ASN A 144 17.82 -5.47 16.35
CA ASN A 144 19.24 -5.17 16.50
C ASN A 144 19.79 -5.50 17.89
#